data_AF-A0A1W9G9H9-F1
#
_entry.id   AF-A0A1W9G9H9-F1
#
_cell.length_a   1.000
_cell.length_b   1.000
_cell.length_c   1.000
_cell.angle_alpha   90.00
_cell.angle_beta   90.00
_cell.angle_gamma   90.00
#
_symmetry.space_group_name_H-M   'P 1'
#
loop_
_entity.id
_entity.type
_entity.pdbx_description
1 polymer ?
#
loop_
_entity_poly.entity_id
_entity_poly.type
_entity_poly.pdbx_seq_one_letter_code
_entity_poly.pdbx_strand_id
1 'polypeptide(L)'
;MIFPRLYFILTVMKTGNPDDRSGRAITNSISIAGLILVWTIIWANFPSKEELLSAQSVTPVAQAQRVPELDLTIPGVSSRPIDRSAGVGDAASVRGLEGLALSRDNRARQVAEVKCEAEVLQYCPDSLDGEDRRRCVTHGLKRLTPSCQQIVRQRLVRWKEAEGYRLACIEDVKRICQTVEPGDGRILQCLQEHEQDLSEGCYQSLPKGRLHLRN
;
A
#
# COMPACT_ATOMS: atom_id res chain seq x y z
N MET A 1 -37.15 -40.72 -23.27
CA MET A 1 -37.97 -39.53 -22.90
C MET A 1 -37.08 -38.32 -22.59
N ILE A 2 -36.30 -37.81 -23.56
CA ILE A 2 -35.31 -36.74 -23.35
C ILE A 2 -35.64 -35.46 -24.17
N PHE A 3 -36.60 -35.55 -25.09
CA PHE A 3 -36.96 -34.45 -25.99
C PHE A 3 -37.86 -33.31 -25.45
N PRO A 4 -38.48 -33.33 -24.25
CA PRO A 4 -39.30 -32.19 -23.82
C PRO A 4 -38.54 -31.13 -23.00
N ARG A 5 -37.34 -31.43 -22.47
CA ARG A 5 -36.62 -30.49 -21.59
C ARG A 5 -35.76 -29.46 -22.31
N LEU A 6 -35.22 -29.76 -23.49
CA LEU A 6 -34.50 -28.76 -24.29
C LEU A 6 -35.42 -27.70 -24.89
N TYR A 7 -36.67 -28.07 -25.21
CA TYR A 7 -37.64 -27.14 -25.79
C TYR A 7 -37.99 -26.02 -24.80
N PHE A 8 -38.10 -26.35 -23.51
CA PHE A 8 -38.41 -25.39 -22.44
C PHE A 8 -37.24 -24.42 -22.15
N ILE A 9 -35.98 -24.89 -22.19
CA ILE A 9 -34.81 -24.02 -22.01
C ILE A 9 -34.65 -23.07 -23.21
N LEU A 10 -34.94 -23.53 -24.42
CA LEU A 10 -34.92 -22.66 -25.62
C LEU A 10 -36.08 -21.65 -25.65
N THR A 11 -37.21 -21.92 -24.99
CA THR A 11 -38.32 -20.95 -24.94
C THR A 11 -38.04 -19.80 -23.97
N VAL A 12 -37.35 -20.05 -22.85
CA VAL A 12 -36.96 -19.00 -21.90
C VAL A 12 -35.90 -18.06 -22.49
N MET A 13 -35.04 -18.56 -23.38
CA MET A 13 -34.07 -17.71 -24.09
C MET A 13 -34.65 -16.92 -25.28
N LYS A 14 -35.92 -17.15 -25.65
CA LYS A 14 -36.57 -16.57 -26.84
C LYS A 14 -37.69 -15.59 -26.51
N THR A 15 -37.51 -14.77 -25.47
CA THR A 15 -38.31 -13.55 -25.29
C THR A 15 -37.37 -12.39 -24.95
N GLY A 16 -36.85 -11.73 -25.99
CA GLY A 16 -36.07 -10.53 -25.82
C GLY A 16 -35.14 -10.25 -27.01
N ASN A 17 -35.70 -9.88 -28.15
CA ASN A 17 -34.97 -9.20 -29.21
C ASN A 17 -35.92 -8.20 -29.90
N PRO A 18 -35.42 -7.23 -30.65
CA PRO A 18 -34.70 -6.02 -30.24
C PRO A 18 -35.49 -4.77 -30.66
N ASP A 19 -35.69 -3.79 -29.78
CA ASP A 19 -35.77 -2.40 -30.27
C ASP A 19 -35.50 -1.36 -29.17
N ASP A 20 -34.51 -0.55 -29.51
CA ASP A 20 -34.21 0.83 -29.14
C ASP A 20 -33.98 1.29 -27.68
N ARG A 21 -32.86 2.01 -27.55
CA ARG A 21 -32.48 2.96 -26.48
C ARG A 21 -32.16 2.41 -25.08
N SER A 22 -30.90 1.99 -24.88
CA SER A 22 -30.03 2.44 -23.76
C SER A 22 -28.84 1.48 -23.56
N GLY A 23 -27.78 1.69 -24.33
CA GLY A 23 -26.50 0.95 -24.24
C GLY A 23 -25.69 1.17 -22.95
N ARG A 24 -26.29 1.73 -21.89
CA ARG A 24 -25.68 1.92 -20.57
C ARG A 24 -26.37 1.14 -19.44
N ALA A 25 -27.56 0.57 -19.67
CA ALA A 25 -28.32 -0.11 -18.63
C ALA A 25 -28.03 -1.63 -18.54
N ILE A 26 -27.64 -2.27 -19.63
CA ILE A 26 -27.54 -3.74 -19.73
C ILE A 26 -26.19 -4.28 -19.24
N THR A 27 -25.12 -3.50 -19.35
CA THR A 27 -23.78 -3.87 -18.86
C THR A 27 -23.67 -3.84 -17.34
N ASN A 28 -24.43 -2.98 -16.66
CA ASN A 28 -24.42 -2.87 -15.21
C ASN A 28 -25.13 -4.05 -14.52
N SER A 29 -26.19 -4.60 -15.11
CA SER A 29 -26.94 -5.71 -14.52
C SER A 29 -26.16 -7.02 -14.52
N ILE A 30 -25.38 -7.28 -15.57
CA ILE A 30 -24.55 -8.51 -15.66
C ILE A 30 -23.45 -8.48 -14.59
N SER A 31 -22.82 -7.32 -14.37
CA SER A 31 -21.81 -7.16 -13.31
C SER A 31 -22.41 -7.29 -11.91
N ILE A 32 -23.59 -6.71 -11.67
CA ILE A 32 -24.27 -6.82 -10.36
C ILE A 32 -24.69 -8.27 -10.08
N ALA A 33 -25.28 -8.96 -11.07
CA ALA A 33 -25.64 -10.36 -10.93
C ALA A 33 -24.41 -11.25 -10.64
N GLY A 34 -23.28 -10.97 -11.31
CA GLY A 34 -22.01 -11.64 -11.03
C GLY A 34 -21.49 -11.38 -9.62
N LEU A 35 -21.54 -10.13 -9.14
CA LEU A 35 -21.11 -9.76 -7.79
C LEU A 35 -21.98 -10.41 -6.71
N ILE A 36 -23.30 -10.46 -6.92
CA ILE A 36 -24.24 -11.14 -6.01
C ILE A 36 -23.94 -12.64 -5.98
N LEU A 37 -23.76 -13.28 -7.14
CA LEU A 37 -23.43 -14.70 -7.23
C LEU A 37 -22.15 -15.02 -6.45
N VAL A 38 -21.08 -14.25 -6.68
CA VAL A 38 -19.80 -14.44 -5.98
C VAL A 38 -19.96 -14.26 -4.47
N TRP A 39 -20.68 -13.22 -4.03
CA TRP A 39 -20.94 -13.00 -2.60
C TRP A 39 -21.74 -14.12 -1.94
N THR A 40 -22.75 -14.66 -2.62
CA THR A 40 -23.53 -15.78 -2.10
C THR A 40 -22.69 -17.05 -1.97
N ILE A 41 -21.80 -17.31 -2.92
CA ILE A 41 -20.88 -18.46 -2.87
C ILE A 41 -19.90 -18.31 -1.69
N ILE A 42 -19.33 -17.11 -1.49
CA ILE A 42 -18.43 -16.85 -0.36
C ILE A 42 -19.15 -17.08 0.97
N TRP A 43 -20.39 -16.60 1.10
CA TRP A 43 -21.18 -16.76 2.32
C TRP A 43 -21.59 -18.22 2.57
N ALA A 44 -21.94 -18.96 1.51
CA ALA A 44 -22.34 -20.36 1.59
C ALA A 44 -21.16 -21.32 1.83
N ASN A 45 -19.94 -20.95 1.42
CA ASN A 45 -18.73 -21.74 1.63
C ASN A 45 -17.97 -21.33 2.91
N PHE A 46 -18.38 -20.25 3.58
CA PHE A 46 -17.77 -19.84 4.84
C PHE A 46 -18.17 -20.83 5.94
N PRO A 47 -17.22 -21.58 6.54
CA PRO A 47 -17.55 -22.55 7.57
C PRO A 47 -18.22 -21.84 8.75
N SER A 48 -19.38 -22.35 9.14
CA SER A 48 -20.15 -21.82 10.27
C SER A 48 -19.29 -21.84 11.53
N LYS A 49 -19.36 -20.73 12.25
CA LYS A 49 -18.64 -20.34 13.48
C LYS A 49 -18.61 -21.40 14.59
N GLU A 50 -19.52 -22.36 14.49
CA GLU A 50 -19.73 -23.45 15.44
C GLU A 50 -18.57 -24.48 15.45
N GLU A 51 -17.91 -24.71 14.31
CA GLU A 51 -16.80 -25.69 14.19
C GLU A 51 -15.47 -25.18 14.79
N LEU A 52 -15.30 -23.86 14.93
CA LEU A 52 -14.07 -23.27 15.48
C LEU A 52 -14.05 -23.24 17.01
N LEU A 53 -15.22 -23.33 17.66
CA LEU A 53 -15.34 -23.26 19.12
C LEU A 53 -15.21 -24.64 19.80
N SER A 54 -15.47 -25.74 19.08
CA SER A 54 -15.36 -27.10 19.64
C SER A 54 -13.93 -27.64 19.68
N ALA A 55 -12.96 -26.99 19.05
CA ALA A 55 -11.55 -27.44 19.07
C ALA A 55 -10.76 -26.94 20.30
N GLN A 56 -11.34 -26.10 21.17
CA GLN A 56 -10.61 -25.45 22.26
C GLN A 56 -10.90 -26.01 23.67
N SER A 57 -11.72 -27.06 23.78
CA SER A 57 -12.10 -27.64 25.07
C SER A 57 -11.44 -29.00 25.35
N VAL A 58 -10.11 -29.08 25.36
CA VAL A 58 -9.40 -30.14 26.12
C VAL A 58 -8.07 -29.59 26.65
N THR A 59 -8.12 -28.91 27.79
CA THR A 59 -7.00 -28.93 28.75
C THR A 59 -7.22 -30.08 29.72
N PRO A 60 -6.17 -30.86 30.04
CA PRO A 60 -5.95 -31.30 31.40
C PRO A 60 -4.66 -30.68 31.95
N VAL A 61 -4.85 -30.03 33.11
CA VAL A 61 -3.84 -29.64 34.09
C VAL A 61 -3.00 -30.85 34.51
N ALA A 62 -1.66 -30.71 34.53
CA ALA A 62 -0.78 -31.15 35.62
C ALA A 62 0.70 -31.09 35.19
N GLN A 63 1.48 -30.15 35.76
CA GLN A 63 2.61 -30.44 36.66
C GLN A 63 3.49 -29.20 36.83
N ALA A 64 3.57 -28.76 38.08
CA ALA A 64 4.51 -27.77 38.56
C ALA A 64 5.95 -28.32 38.43
N GLN A 65 6.84 -27.55 37.79
CA GLN A 65 8.28 -27.75 37.95
C GLN A 65 8.87 -26.41 38.42
N ARG A 66 9.38 -26.42 39.65
CA ARG A 66 10.14 -25.34 40.30
C ARG A 66 11.33 -24.94 39.44
N VAL A 67 11.49 -23.64 39.20
CA VAL A 67 12.76 -23.06 38.75
C VAL A 67 13.50 -22.60 40.01
N PRO A 68 14.71 -23.12 40.32
CA PRO A 68 15.56 -22.49 41.31
C PRO A 68 16.12 -21.19 40.74
N GLU A 69 15.86 -20.10 41.43
CA GLU A 69 16.41 -18.78 41.18
C GLU A 69 17.92 -18.81 41.39
N LEU A 70 18.70 -18.54 40.34
CA LEU A 70 20.12 -18.23 40.48
C LEU A 70 20.33 -16.79 40.02
N ASP A 71 20.26 -15.89 40.98
CA ASP A 71 20.60 -14.49 40.87
C ASP A 71 22.13 -14.36 40.82
N LEU A 72 22.67 -14.02 39.64
CA LEU A 72 24.06 -13.65 39.45
C LEU A 72 24.13 -12.21 38.94
N THR A 73 23.63 -11.29 39.76
CA THR A 73 23.91 -9.86 39.59
C THR A 73 25.37 -9.60 39.95
N ILE A 74 26.25 -9.50 38.95
CA ILE A 74 27.60 -8.94 39.13
C ILE A 74 27.48 -7.42 38.93
N PRO A 75 27.79 -6.58 39.94
CA PRO A 75 27.76 -5.13 39.78
C PRO A 75 28.98 -4.66 38.98
N GLY A 76 28.75 -3.85 37.93
CA GLY A 76 29.79 -2.97 37.39
C GLY A 76 30.26 -3.16 35.95
N VAL A 77 29.52 -3.83 35.05
CA VAL A 77 29.88 -3.86 33.62
C VAL A 77 28.71 -3.39 32.76
N SER A 78 28.80 -2.16 32.25
CA SER A 78 27.98 -1.68 31.14
C SER A 78 28.74 -1.91 29.84
N SER A 79 28.42 -2.99 29.12
CA SER A 79 28.83 -3.20 27.73
C SER A 79 27.57 -3.41 26.87
N ARG A 80 27.15 -2.36 26.16
CA ARG A 80 26.29 -2.50 24.99
C ARG A 80 27.10 -2.13 23.75
N PRO A 81 27.45 -3.11 22.90
CA PRO A 81 27.63 -2.86 21.50
C PRO A 81 26.58 -3.62 20.67
N ILE A 82 26.03 -2.85 19.72
CA ILE A 82 25.69 -3.18 18.33
C ILE A 82 26.10 -4.59 17.89
N ASP A 83 25.21 -5.33 17.21
CA ASP A 83 25.65 -6.05 16.00
C ASP A 83 24.58 -6.31 14.94
N ARG A 84 25.04 -6.13 13.70
CA ARG A 84 24.44 -6.47 12.41
C ARG A 84 24.95 -7.86 11.96
N SER A 85 24.23 -8.43 11.00
CA SER A 85 24.66 -9.41 9.96
C SER A 85 24.69 -10.90 10.36
N ALA A 86 24.73 -11.89 9.45
CA ALA A 86 24.12 -12.21 8.15
C ALA A 86 24.65 -13.62 7.75
N GLY A 87 23.79 -14.52 7.23
CA GLY A 87 24.11 -15.74 6.42
C GLY A 87 24.76 -16.95 7.16
N VAL A 88 24.67 -18.24 6.78
CA VAL A 88 24.18 -19.04 5.61
C VAL A 88 24.04 -20.53 6.04
N GLY A 89 23.06 -21.28 5.47
CA GLY A 89 22.98 -22.78 5.36
C GLY A 89 22.23 -23.50 6.50
N ASP A 90 21.25 -24.40 6.35
CA ASP A 90 20.88 -25.30 5.24
C ASP A 90 19.35 -25.53 5.16
N ALA A 91 18.91 -25.97 3.98
CA ALA A 91 17.52 -26.17 3.58
C ALA A 91 16.88 -27.45 4.15
N ALA A 92 15.75 -27.32 4.85
CA ALA A 92 14.62 -28.25 4.77
C ALA A 92 13.34 -27.67 5.40
N SER A 93 12.36 -27.35 4.54
CA SER A 93 10.91 -27.38 4.81
C SER A 93 10.27 -26.37 5.79
N VAL A 94 10.23 -25.08 5.43
CA VAL A 94 9.18 -24.14 5.92
C VAL A 94 8.67 -23.24 4.78
N ARG A 95 8.31 -23.78 3.61
CA ARG A 95 7.82 -22.97 2.48
C ARG A 95 6.34 -22.53 2.57
N GLY A 96 5.64 -22.81 3.68
CA GLY A 96 4.21 -22.48 3.84
C GLY A 96 3.92 -21.21 4.67
N LEU A 97 4.69 -20.96 5.73
CA LEU A 97 4.40 -19.89 6.69
C LEU A 97 5.05 -18.55 6.35
N GLU A 98 6.21 -18.55 5.68
CA GLU A 98 6.95 -17.31 5.35
C GLU A 98 6.22 -16.47 4.30
N GLY A 99 5.63 -17.12 3.29
CA GLY A 99 4.86 -16.43 2.24
C GLY A 99 3.58 -15.77 2.78
N LEU A 100 2.92 -16.42 3.73
CA LEU A 100 1.72 -15.88 4.39
C LEU A 100 2.05 -14.74 5.36
N ALA A 101 3.18 -14.84 6.07
CA ALA A 101 3.67 -13.77 6.95
C ALA A 101 4.12 -12.54 6.15
N LEU A 102 4.91 -12.72 5.08
CA LEU A 102 5.31 -11.65 4.17
C LEU A 102 4.11 -11.01 3.46
N SER A 103 3.13 -11.81 3.02
CA SER A 103 1.90 -11.29 2.40
C SER A 103 1.05 -10.50 3.38
N ARG A 104 0.92 -10.96 4.63
CA ARG A 104 0.22 -10.24 5.70
C ARG A 104 0.93 -8.94 6.06
N ASP A 105 2.27 -8.94 6.11
CA ASP A 105 3.08 -7.74 6.37
C ASP A 105 2.95 -6.72 5.24
N ASN A 106 3.06 -7.16 3.98
CA ASN A 106 2.83 -6.30 2.81
C ASN A 106 1.42 -5.69 2.81
N ARG A 107 0.39 -6.50 3.11
CA ARG A 107 -1.00 -6.00 3.21
C ARG A 107 -1.15 -5.02 4.37
N ALA A 108 -0.55 -5.30 5.53
CA ALA A 108 -0.59 -4.41 6.68
C ALA A 108 0.07 -3.05 6.37
N ARG A 109 1.22 -3.07 5.68
CA ARG A 109 1.90 -1.87 5.20
C ARG A 109 1.05 -1.08 4.20
N GLN A 110 0.48 -1.75 3.20
CA GLN A 110 -0.40 -1.11 2.22
C GLN A 110 -1.61 -0.46 2.92
N VAL A 111 -2.22 -1.15 3.87
CA VAL A 111 -3.34 -0.60 4.66
C VAL A 111 -2.90 0.62 5.48
N ALA A 112 -1.70 0.59 6.09
CA ALA A 112 -1.16 1.72 6.82
C ALA A 112 -0.88 2.92 5.90
N GLU A 113 -0.38 2.69 4.69
CA GLU A 113 -0.13 3.73 3.68
C GLU A 113 -1.43 4.38 3.20
N VAL A 114 -2.45 3.58 2.88
CA VAL A 114 -3.78 4.06 2.45
C VAL A 114 -4.47 4.83 3.58
N LYS A 115 -4.40 4.32 4.81
CA LYS A 115 -4.98 5.01 5.98
C LYS A 115 -4.28 6.34 6.24
N CYS A 116 -2.95 6.38 6.13
CA CYS A 116 -2.19 7.61 6.29
C CYS A 116 -2.52 8.63 5.20
N GLU A 117 -2.72 8.18 3.96
CA GLU A 117 -3.16 9.05 2.88
C GLU A 117 -4.52 9.70 3.17
N ALA A 118 -5.51 8.91 3.61
CA ALA A 118 -6.82 9.43 4.01
C ALA A 118 -6.72 10.44 5.17
N GLU A 119 -5.85 10.17 6.14
CA GLU A 119 -5.61 11.09 7.26
C GLU A 119 -4.98 12.40 6.78
N VAL A 120 -3.98 12.33 5.89
CA VAL A 120 -3.36 13.51 5.28
C VAL A 120 -4.39 14.33 4.51
N LEU A 121 -5.28 13.70 3.74
CA LEU A 121 -6.34 14.37 2.98
C LEU A 121 -7.34 15.11 3.88
N GLN A 122 -7.63 14.54 5.05
CA GLN A 122 -8.53 15.16 6.02
C GLN A 122 -7.97 16.47 6.60
N TYR A 123 -6.65 16.53 6.78
CA TYR A 123 -5.99 17.71 7.37
C TYR A 123 -5.42 18.69 6.32
N CYS A 124 -5.02 18.18 5.17
CA CYS A 124 -4.38 18.92 4.08
C CYS A 124 -5.07 18.55 2.75
N PRO A 125 -6.03 19.37 2.27
CA PRO A 125 -6.82 19.06 1.08
C PRO A 125 -5.98 19.07 -0.20
N ASP A 126 -6.43 18.33 -1.21
CA ASP A 126 -5.85 18.27 -2.58
C ASP A 126 -5.97 19.59 -3.36
N SER A 127 -6.74 20.56 -2.85
CA SER A 127 -6.83 21.88 -3.47
C SER A 127 -5.59 22.75 -3.23
N LEU A 128 -4.69 22.32 -2.35
CA LEU A 128 -3.43 23.03 -2.07
C LEU A 128 -2.37 22.62 -3.09
N ASP A 129 -1.72 23.60 -3.69
CA ASP A 129 -0.56 23.38 -4.55
C ASP A 129 0.57 22.71 -3.76
N GLY A 130 1.44 21.94 -4.43
CA GLY A 130 2.36 21.01 -3.77
C GLY A 130 3.27 21.60 -2.71
N GLU A 131 3.72 22.85 -2.87
CA GLU A 131 4.53 23.52 -1.84
C GLU A 131 3.70 23.88 -0.60
N ASP A 132 2.49 24.39 -0.79
CA ASP A 132 1.58 24.74 0.31
C ASP A 132 1.03 23.49 0.98
N ARG A 133 0.74 22.45 0.20
CA ARG A 133 0.36 21.13 0.71
C ARG A 133 1.50 20.50 1.52
N ARG A 134 2.74 20.54 1.00
CA ARG A 134 3.92 20.05 1.72
C ARG A 134 4.13 20.82 3.03
N ARG A 135 3.96 22.14 3.01
CA ARG A 135 4.02 22.99 4.20
C ARG A 135 2.93 22.60 5.20
N CYS A 136 1.69 22.43 4.74
CA CYS A 136 0.57 21.94 5.54
C CYS A 136 0.91 20.62 6.24
N VAL A 137 1.40 19.63 5.50
CA VAL A 137 1.76 18.30 6.03
C VAL A 137 2.94 18.39 7.01
N THR A 138 3.94 19.22 6.70
CA THR A 138 5.12 19.41 7.56
C THR A 138 4.74 20.02 8.92
N HIS A 139 3.91 21.07 8.92
CA HIS A 139 3.41 21.67 10.16
C HIS A 139 2.36 20.80 10.85
N GLY A 140 1.61 20.02 10.08
CA GLY A 140 0.54 19.13 10.54
C GLY A 140 1.02 17.78 11.07
N LEU A 141 2.33 17.49 11.00
CA LEU A 141 2.87 16.17 11.33
C LEU A 141 2.39 15.65 12.69
N LYS A 142 2.37 16.50 13.72
CA LYS A 142 1.95 16.10 15.08
C LYS A 142 0.45 15.80 15.21
N ARG A 143 -0.38 16.26 14.28
CA ARG A 143 -1.83 16.00 14.24
C ARG A 143 -2.17 14.64 13.63
N LEU A 144 -1.20 14.00 12.97
CA LEU A 144 -1.35 12.68 12.37
C LEU A 144 -1.09 11.56 13.38
N THR A 145 -1.65 10.37 13.13
CA THR A 145 -1.36 9.17 13.92
C THR A 145 0.14 8.80 13.88
N PRO A 146 0.70 8.18 14.94
CA PRO A 146 2.12 7.85 15.02
C PRO A 146 2.64 7.00 13.85
N SER A 147 1.83 6.08 13.32
CA SER A 147 2.15 5.29 12.13
C SER A 147 2.22 6.18 10.88
N CYS A 148 1.27 7.10 10.71
CA CYS A 148 1.28 8.03 9.59
C CYS A 148 2.43 9.04 9.68
N GLN A 149 2.80 9.48 10.89
CA GLN A 149 3.96 10.35 11.11
C GLN A 149 5.26 9.74 10.56
N GLN A 150 5.48 8.44 10.75
CA GLN A 150 6.68 7.77 10.23
C GLN A 150 6.67 7.75 8.70
N ILE A 151 5.53 7.43 8.08
CA ILE A 151 5.37 7.42 6.62
C ILE A 151 5.61 8.82 6.05
N VAL A 152 5.04 9.85 6.67
CA VAL A 152 5.24 11.24 6.23
C VAL A 152 6.68 11.69 6.42
N ARG A 153 7.34 11.38 7.55
CA ARG A 153 8.76 11.69 7.76
C ARG A 153 9.64 11.08 6.67
N GLN A 154 9.41 9.80 6.35
CA GLN A 154 10.14 9.13 5.27
C GLN A 154 9.90 9.80 3.91
N ARG A 155 8.66 10.17 3.59
CA ARG A 155 8.36 10.92 2.36
C ARG A 155 9.06 12.29 2.35
N LEU A 156 9.01 13.04 3.45
CA LEU A 156 9.64 14.37 3.55
C LEU A 156 11.16 14.32 3.36
N VAL A 157 11.85 13.30 3.89
CA VAL A 157 13.29 13.12 3.68
C VAL A 157 13.59 12.92 2.20
N ARG A 158 12.88 11.99 1.55
CA ARG A 158 13.05 11.72 0.11
C ARG A 158 12.79 12.97 -0.74
N TRP A 159 11.83 13.80 -0.33
CA TRP A 159 11.54 15.08 -0.97
C TRP A 159 12.65 16.11 -0.80
N LYS A 160 13.20 16.26 0.41
CA LYS A 160 14.30 17.19 0.66
C LYS A 160 15.54 16.83 -0.16
N GLU A 161 15.84 15.53 -0.27
CA GLU A 161 16.95 15.03 -1.09
C GLU A 161 16.73 15.37 -2.57
N ALA A 162 15.51 15.15 -3.04
CA ALA A 162 15.10 15.51 -4.38
C ALA A 162 14.97 17.01 -4.64
N GLU A 163 15.01 17.88 -3.64
CA GLU A 163 15.05 19.33 -3.86
C GLU A 163 16.48 19.82 -4.13
N GLY A 164 17.48 19.01 -3.77
CA GLY A 164 18.89 19.35 -3.90
C GLY A 164 19.34 19.70 -5.32
N TYR A 165 18.66 19.20 -6.36
CA TYR A 165 18.98 19.53 -7.75
C TYR A 165 18.73 20.99 -8.09
N ARG A 166 17.85 21.70 -7.35
CA ARG A 166 17.38 23.03 -7.74
C ARG A 166 18.51 24.02 -7.97
N LEU A 167 19.56 23.95 -7.14
CA LEU A 167 20.72 24.85 -7.25
C LEU A 167 21.59 24.53 -8.48
N ALA A 168 21.78 23.25 -8.80
CA ALA A 168 22.57 22.82 -9.95
C ALA A 168 21.83 23.07 -11.28
N CYS A 169 20.50 23.05 -11.26
CA CYS A 169 19.67 23.15 -12.45
C CYS A 169 19.09 24.55 -12.71
N ILE A 170 19.50 25.61 -12.01
CA ILE A 170 18.89 26.95 -12.14
C ILE A 170 18.90 27.44 -13.61
N GLU A 171 20.00 27.26 -14.32
CA GLU A 171 20.14 27.70 -15.70
C GLU A 171 19.33 26.84 -16.66
N ASP A 172 19.35 25.52 -16.46
CA ASP A 172 18.58 24.56 -17.27
C ASP A 172 17.07 24.76 -17.10
N VAL A 173 16.60 25.05 -15.88
CA VAL A 173 15.20 25.39 -15.62
C VAL A 173 14.79 26.64 -16.39
N LYS A 174 15.65 27.68 -16.42
CA LYS A 174 15.36 28.92 -17.16
C LYS A 174 15.35 28.74 -18.67
N ARG A 175 16.16 27.82 -19.19
CA ARG A 175 16.31 27.57 -20.63
C ARG A 175 15.26 26.60 -21.17
N ILE A 176 14.98 25.53 -20.43
CA ILE A 176 14.15 24.40 -20.87
C ILE A 176 12.75 24.49 -20.27
N CYS A 177 12.65 24.73 -18.96
CA CYS A 177 11.39 24.65 -18.20
C CYS A 177 10.78 26.02 -17.90
N GLN A 178 11.02 27.04 -18.73
CA GLN A 178 10.63 28.43 -18.45
C GLN A 178 9.12 28.61 -18.28
N THR A 179 8.33 27.84 -19.02
CA THR A 179 6.85 27.91 -19.00
C THR A 179 6.22 27.04 -17.92
N VAL A 180 7.02 26.33 -17.13
CA VAL A 180 6.52 25.40 -16.12
C VAL A 180 6.27 26.16 -14.81
N GLU A 181 5.02 26.15 -14.36
CA GLU A 181 4.68 26.75 -13.08
C GLU A 181 5.37 26.01 -11.92
N PRO A 182 6.04 26.72 -11.00
CA PRO A 182 6.64 26.11 -9.83
C PRO A 182 5.57 25.47 -8.93
N GLY A 183 5.91 24.33 -8.30
CA GLY A 183 4.99 23.56 -7.47
C GLY A 183 4.95 22.08 -7.90
N ASP A 184 4.44 21.22 -7.02
CA ASP A 184 4.11 19.81 -7.29
C ASP A 184 5.21 18.93 -7.92
N GLY A 185 6.46 19.36 -7.86
CA GLY A 185 7.54 18.68 -8.59
C GLY A 185 7.44 18.81 -10.11
N ARG A 186 6.60 19.70 -10.66
CA ARG A 186 6.47 19.92 -12.12
C ARG A 186 7.80 20.32 -12.78
N ILE A 187 8.60 21.16 -12.10
CA ILE A 187 9.94 21.52 -12.57
C ILE A 187 10.85 20.30 -12.62
N LEU A 188 10.83 19.44 -11.60
CA LEU A 188 11.60 18.20 -11.58
C LEU A 188 11.17 17.29 -12.73
N GLN A 189 9.87 17.16 -12.97
CA GLN A 189 9.34 16.37 -14.07
C GLN A 189 9.81 16.90 -15.43
N CYS A 190 9.72 18.21 -15.67
CA CYS A 190 10.23 18.82 -16.89
C CYS A 190 11.72 18.55 -17.09
N LEU A 191 12.54 18.69 -16.04
CA LEU A 191 13.97 18.38 -16.12
C LEU A 191 14.21 16.89 -16.42
N GLN A 192 13.43 15.98 -15.84
CA GLN A 192 13.53 14.54 -16.13
C GLN A 192 13.11 14.21 -17.57
N GLU A 193 12.10 14.87 -18.11
CA GLU A 193 11.66 14.70 -19.51
C GLU A 193 12.72 15.20 -20.49
N HIS A 194 13.47 16.23 -20.11
CA HIS A 194 14.55 16.83 -20.89
C HIS A 194 15.95 16.40 -20.43
N GLU A 195 16.10 15.23 -19.81
CA GLU A 195 17.36 14.83 -19.16
C GLU A 195 18.58 14.84 -20.10
N GLN A 196 18.35 14.65 -21.40
CA GLN A 196 19.39 14.66 -22.44
C GLN A 196 19.85 16.07 -22.82
N ASP A 197 19.01 17.08 -22.58
CA ASP A 197 19.28 18.47 -22.91
C ASP A 197 19.88 19.25 -21.73
N LEU A 198 20.02 18.62 -20.56
CA LEU A 198 20.53 19.26 -19.34
C LEU A 198 22.04 19.41 -19.33
N SER A 199 22.54 20.37 -18.54
CA SER A 199 23.95 20.40 -18.18
C SER A 199 24.35 19.16 -17.38
N GLU A 200 25.63 18.76 -17.49
CA GLU A 200 26.14 17.59 -16.77
C GLU A 200 25.94 17.71 -15.25
N GLY A 201 26.17 18.90 -14.69
CA GLY A 201 25.98 19.17 -13.27
C GLY A 201 24.52 19.03 -12.84
N CYS A 202 23.58 19.52 -13.65
CA CYS A 202 22.16 19.34 -13.38
C CYS A 202 21.76 17.86 -13.47
N TYR A 203 22.14 17.18 -14.55
CA TYR A 203 21.81 15.77 -14.79
C TYR A 203 22.29 14.85 -13.65
N GLN A 204 23.50 15.06 -13.14
CA GLN A 204 24.05 14.29 -12.02
C GLN A 204 23.33 14.56 -10.70
N SER A 205 22.80 15.75 -10.51
CA SER A 205 22.09 16.15 -9.29
C SER A 205 20.63 15.69 -9.24
N LEU A 206 20.06 15.27 -10.38
CA LEU A 206 18.66 14.89 -10.45
C LEU A 206 18.38 13.63 -9.61
N PRO A 207 17.34 13.64 -8.75
CA PRO A 207 16.90 12.45 -8.04
C PRO A 207 16.39 11.42 -9.05
N LYS A 208 17.00 10.23 -9.02
CA LYS A 208 16.57 9.09 -9.84
C LYS A 208 15.40 8.40 -9.15
N GLY A 209 14.19 8.70 -9.60
CA GLY A 209 12.95 8.08 -9.12
C GLY A 209 11.77 9.05 -9.10
N ARG A 210 10.54 8.51 -9.19
CA ARG A 210 9.32 9.32 -9.11
C ARG A 210 8.98 9.63 -7.66
N LEU A 211 8.99 10.91 -7.31
CA LEU A 211 8.40 11.40 -6.08
C LEU A 211 6.94 11.75 -6.31
N HIS A 212 6.07 10.76 -6.17
CA HIS A 212 4.64 11.00 -6.16
C HIS A 212 4.24 11.55 -4.78
N LEU A 213 4.18 12.87 -4.63
CA LEU A 213 3.13 13.45 -3.80
C LEU A 213 1.99 13.69 -4.76
N ARG A 214 0.96 12.86 -4.64
CA ARG A 214 -0.28 13.01 -5.40
C ARG A 214 -0.78 14.44 -5.15
N ASN A 215 -1.08 15.15 -6.24
CA ASN A 215 -1.69 16.48 -6.23
C ASN A 215 -3.08 16.41 -5.61
#